data_AF-A0A7G8BVH7-F1
#
_entry.id   AF-A0A7G8BVH7-F1
#
_cell.length_a   1.000
_cell.length_b   1.000
_cell.length_c   1.000
_cell.angle_alpha   90.00
_cell.angle_beta   90.00
_cell.angle_gamma   90.00
#
_symmetry.space_group_name_H-M   'P 1'
#
loop_
_entity.id
_entity.type
_entity.pdbx_description
1 polymer ?
#
loop_
_entity_poly.entity_id
_entity_poly.type
_entity_poly.pdbx_seq_one_letter_code
_entity_poly.pdbx_strand_id
1 'polypeptide(L)'
;MAKKSNGGGLGKLFLGFVLGVGVVALAGLAYFRLGALPVAVKDAPFPFEKALVQLPLHNRIDGEKKTPPFGISEDVFEGGAKVYHEQCAACHGTPGQDVSFAQHMYPQAPPLWKKHGHRGVVGVSDDDPGETYWKVANGIRLTGMPAFKGVLSDTEMWQVSLLLKNADQGLPDPVLKILQGK
;
A
#
# COMPACT_ATOMS: atom_id res chain seq x y z
N MET A 1 -52.91 42.47 19.16
CA MET A 1 -52.55 41.11 19.62
C MET A 1 -51.14 40.79 19.13
N ALA A 2 -50.14 40.81 20.01
CA ALA A 2 -48.73 40.59 19.65
C ALA A 2 -48.40 39.09 19.72
N LYS A 3 -47.99 38.51 18.59
CA LYS A 3 -47.59 37.10 18.47
C LYS A 3 -46.22 36.92 19.13
N LYS A 4 -46.18 36.31 20.31
CA LYS A 4 -44.96 36.04 21.07
C LYS A 4 -44.08 35.08 20.24
N SER A 5 -42.97 35.59 19.73
CA SER A 5 -41.97 34.80 19.01
C SER A 5 -41.42 33.70 19.92
N ASN A 6 -41.59 32.45 19.51
CA ASN A 6 -41.22 31.27 20.28
C ASN A 6 -39.71 30.96 20.06
N GLY A 7 -38.83 31.90 20.44
CA GLY A 7 -37.38 31.80 20.25
C GLY A 7 -36.66 30.87 21.26
N GLY A 8 -37.38 30.36 22.27
CA GLY A 8 -36.78 29.57 23.35
C GLY A 8 -36.52 28.10 23.03
N GLY A 9 -37.14 27.53 21.99
CA GLY A 9 -36.97 26.12 21.62
C GLY A 9 -35.67 25.87 20.84
N LEU A 10 -35.39 26.71 19.85
CA LEU A 10 -34.24 26.54 18.95
C LEU A 10 -32.91 26.80 19.67
N GLY A 11 -32.85 27.78 20.58
CA GLY A 11 -31.65 28.07 21.38
C GLY A 11 -31.29 26.93 22.35
N LYS A 12 -32.28 26.24 22.92
CA LYS A 12 -32.05 25.08 23.79
C LYS A 12 -31.56 23.86 23.03
N LEU A 13 -32.10 23.64 21.82
CA LEU A 13 -31.63 22.57 20.93
C LEU A 13 -30.19 22.82 20.45
N PHE A 14 -29.86 24.06 20.10
CA PHE A 14 -28.49 24.43 19.71
C PHE A 14 -27.50 24.27 20.87
N LEU A 15 -27.84 24.74 22.07
CA LEU A 15 -27.00 24.56 23.25
C LEU A 15 -26.81 23.09 23.60
N GLY A 16 -27.87 22.27 23.50
CA GLY A 16 -27.79 20.82 23.68
C GLY A 16 -26.87 20.14 22.67
N PHE A 17 -26.93 20.54 21.40
CA PHE A 17 -26.03 20.05 20.35
C PHE A 17 -24.57 20.39 20.65
N VAL A 18 -24.27 21.66 21.01
CA VAL A 18 -22.92 22.11 21.34
C VAL A 18 -22.36 21.35 22.55
N LEU A 19 -23.16 21.20 23.61
CA LEU A 19 -22.77 20.41 24.78
C LEU A 19 -22.55 18.94 24.43
N GLY A 20 -23.41 18.35 23.59
CA GLY A 20 -23.27 16.99 23.11
C GLY A 20 -21.97 16.78 22.34
N VAL A 21 -21.64 17.67 21.40
CA VAL A 21 -20.36 17.66 20.68
C VAL A 21 -19.18 17.80 21.65
N GLY A 22 -19.28 18.68 22.64
CA GLY A 22 -18.28 18.85 23.68
C GLY A 22 -18.03 17.58 24.49
N VAL A 23 -19.09 16.88 24.90
CA VAL A 23 -19.00 15.60 25.62
C VAL A 23 -18.35 14.53 24.74
N VAL A 24 -18.76 14.41 23.47
CA VAL A 24 -18.16 13.45 22.53
C VAL A 24 -16.67 13.75 22.32
N ALA A 25 -16.29 15.02 22.17
CA ALA A 25 -14.89 15.41 22.01
C ALA A 25 -14.06 15.10 23.27
N LEU A 26 -14.58 15.37 24.46
CA LEU A 26 -13.92 15.04 25.74
C LEU A 26 -13.82 13.52 25.94
N ALA A 27 -14.87 12.76 25.63
CA ALA A 27 -14.85 11.30 25.69
C ALA A 27 -13.84 10.72 24.70
N GLY A 28 -13.78 11.26 23.49
CA GLY A 28 -12.76 10.93 22.51
C GLY A 28 -11.35 11.21 23.04
N LEU A 29 -11.10 12.41 23.58
CA LEU A 29 -9.80 12.75 24.16
C LEU A 29 -9.42 11.83 25.33
N ALA A 30 -10.35 11.50 26.21
CA ALA A 30 -10.15 10.56 27.30
C ALA A 30 -9.81 9.16 26.75
N TYR A 31 -10.51 8.70 25.70
CA TYR A 31 -10.21 7.43 25.03
C TYR A 31 -8.83 7.45 24.37
N PHE A 32 -8.42 8.55 23.71
CA PHE A 32 -7.07 8.68 23.15
C PHE A 32 -5.97 8.72 24.22
N ARG A 33 -6.26 9.23 25.42
CA ARG A 33 -5.28 9.38 26.51
C ARG A 33 -5.16 8.14 27.38
N LEU A 34 -6.28 7.46 27.64
CA LEU A 34 -6.40 6.41 28.64
C LEU A 34 -6.78 5.05 28.05
N GLY A 35 -7.31 5.03 26.82
CA GLY A 35 -7.74 3.81 26.14
C GLY A 35 -6.56 3.05 25.52
N ALA A 36 -6.71 1.73 25.43
CA ALA A 36 -5.77 0.86 24.71
C ALA A 36 -6.07 0.94 23.20
N LEU A 37 -5.56 1.98 22.56
CA LEU A 37 -5.67 2.12 21.10
C LEU A 37 -4.83 1.05 20.40
N PRO A 38 -5.37 0.41 19.35
CA PRO A 38 -4.63 -0.57 18.55
C PRO A 38 -3.59 0.16 17.69
N VAL A 39 -2.39 0.35 18.25
CA VAL A 39 -1.27 1.06 17.61
C VAL A 39 -0.12 0.12 17.25
N ALA A 40 -0.10 -1.08 17.84
CA ALA A 40 0.89 -2.09 17.51
C ALA A 40 0.51 -2.77 16.19
N VAL A 41 1.53 -3.13 15.42
CA VAL A 41 1.44 -3.91 14.17
C VAL A 41 0.65 -5.23 14.35
N LYS A 42 0.59 -5.73 15.59
CA LYS A 42 -0.09 -6.97 15.98
C LYS A 42 -1.56 -6.76 16.40
N ASP A 43 -1.97 -5.52 16.64
CA ASP A 43 -3.33 -5.23 17.09
C ASP A 43 -4.35 -5.46 15.96
N ALA A 44 -5.62 -5.60 16.32
CA ALA A 44 -6.68 -5.68 15.33
C ALA A 44 -6.81 -4.34 14.59
N PRO A 45 -7.00 -4.36 13.26
CA PRO A 45 -7.20 -3.13 12.49
C PRO A 45 -8.46 -2.41 12.94
N PHE A 46 -8.47 -1.08 12.81
CA PHE A 46 -9.67 -0.29 13.03
C PHE A 46 -10.78 -0.69 12.04
N PRO A 47 -12.06 -0.57 12.43
CA PRO A 47 -13.16 -0.70 11.48
C PRO A 47 -12.95 0.22 10.27
N PHE A 48 -13.09 -0.34 9.07
CA PHE A 48 -12.94 0.36 7.78
C PHE A 48 -11.54 0.92 7.45
N GLU A 49 -10.50 0.61 8.24
CA GLU A 49 -9.15 1.14 8.03
C GLU A 49 -8.63 0.87 6.61
N LYS A 50 -8.78 -0.37 6.14
CA LYS A 50 -8.39 -0.77 4.79
C LYS A 50 -9.12 0.05 3.72
N ALA A 51 -10.42 0.30 3.87
CA ALA A 51 -11.19 1.06 2.89
C ALA A 51 -10.77 2.53 2.85
N LEU A 52 -10.50 3.13 4.02
CA LEU A 52 -10.04 4.51 4.14
C LEU A 52 -8.68 4.73 3.47
N VAL A 53 -7.81 3.72 3.45
CA VAL A 53 -6.48 3.80 2.83
C VAL A 53 -6.48 3.37 1.37
N GLN A 54 -7.12 2.25 1.03
CA GLN A 54 -7.02 1.68 -0.32
C GLN A 54 -7.81 2.44 -1.38
N LEU A 55 -8.97 2.99 -1.05
CA LEU A 55 -9.77 3.77 -2.01
C LEU A 55 -9.01 4.99 -2.56
N PRO A 56 -8.49 5.91 -1.73
CA PRO A 56 -7.72 7.04 -2.24
C PRO A 56 -6.41 6.60 -2.88
N LEU A 57 -5.79 5.50 -2.43
CA LEU A 57 -4.58 4.94 -3.04
C LEU A 57 -4.84 4.52 -4.49
N HIS A 58 -5.85 3.68 -4.74
CA HIS A 58 -6.17 3.22 -6.09
C HIS A 58 -6.58 4.38 -7.00
N ASN A 59 -7.43 5.29 -6.52
CA ASN A 59 -7.81 6.47 -7.30
C ASN A 59 -6.60 7.33 -7.71
N ARG A 60 -5.61 7.45 -6.82
CA ARG A 60 -4.39 8.20 -7.11
C ARG A 60 -3.51 7.47 -8.10
N ILE A 61 -3.34 6.15 -7.95
CA ILE A 61 -2.61 5.31 -8.90
C ILE A 61 -3.25 5.41 -10.29
N ASP A 62 -4.56 5.23 -10.40
CA ASP A 62 -5.25 5.26 -11.69
C ASP A 62 -5.14 6.63 -12.39
N GLY A 63 -5.11 7.72 -11.63
CA GLY A 63 -4.92 9.07 -12.16
C GLY A 63 -3.47 9.44 -12.49
N GLU A 64 -2.48 8.74 -11.93
CA GLU A 64 -1.05 9.10 -12.03
C GLU A 64 -0.17 8.02 -12.67
N LYS A 65 -0.69 6.81 -12.94
CA LYS A 65 0.08 5.71 -13.53
C LYS A 65 0.55 6.06 -14.94
N LYS A 66 1.77 5.67 -15.24
CA LYS A 66 2.46 5.97 -16.51
C LYS A 66 2.57 4.72 -17.37
N THR A 67 2.87 4.90 -18.65
CA THR A 67 3.28 3.78 -19.51
C THR A 67 4.80 3.59 -19.47
N PRO A 68 5.29 2.35 -19.56
CA PRO A 68 6.72 2.09 -19.65
C PRO A 68 7.34 2.82 -20.85
N PRO A 69 8.52 3.46 -20.70
CA PRO A 69 9.18 4.16 -21.79
C PRO A 69 9.94 3.22 -22.74
N PHE A 70 10.05 1.93 -22.39
CA PHE A 70 10.70 0.88 -23.18
C PHE A 70 9.96 -0.46 -23.01
N GLY A 71 10.23 -1.38 -23.94
CA GLY A 71 9.66 -2.73 -23.94
C GLY A 71 10.39 -3.71 -23.01
N ILE A 72 10.05 -4.99 -23.11
CA ILE A 72 10.73 -6.07 -22.39
C ILE A 72 11.90 -6.63 -23.22
N SER A 73 12.96 -7.02 -22.54
CA SER A 73 14.15 -7.66 -23.09
C SER A 73 14.94 -8.32 -21.96
N GLU A 74 15.91 -9.17 -22.29
CA GLU A 74 16.71 -9.88 -21.28
C GLU A 74 17.48 -8.93 -20.36
N ASP A 75 18.09 -7.87 -20.91
CA ASP A 75 18.77 -6.82 -20.15
C ASP A 75 17.84 -6.04 -19.21
N VAL A 76 16.59 -5.80 -19.63
CA VAL A 76 15.56 -5.20 -18.79
C VAL A 76 15.23 -6.10 -17.60
N PHE A 77 15.10 -7.42 -17.82
CA PHE A 77 14.83 -8.36 -16.75
C PHE A 77 16.03 -8.58 -15.82
N GLU A 78 17.25 -8.64 -16.36
CA GLU A 78 18.46 -8.71 -15.53
C GLU A 78 18.62 -7.47 -14.65
N GLY A 79 18.42 -6.27 -15.21
CA GLY A 79 18.43 -5.02 -14.45
C GLY A 79 17.36 -5.02 -13.35
N GLY A 80 16.14 -5.43 -13.71
CA GLY A 80 15.03 -5.54 -12.76
C GLY A 80 15.30 -6.56 -11.66
N ALA A 81 15.97 -7.67 -11.96
CA ALA A 81 16.29 -8.71 -11.00
C ALA A 81 17.35 -8.25 -9.99
N LYS A 82 18.37 -7.50 -10.44
CA LYS A 82 19.38 -6.89 -9.55
C LYS A 82 18.72 -5.94 -8.56
N VAL A 83 17.90 -5.02 -9.08
CA VAL A 83 17.11 -4.08 -8.26
C VAL A 83 16.22 -4.82 -7.28
N TYR A 84 15.48 -5.83 -7.75
CA TYR A 84 14.58 -6.62 -6.92
C TYR A 84 15.32 -7.30 -5.76
N HIS A 85 16.42 -7.99 -6.08
CA HIS A 85 17.20 -8.71 -5.09
C HIS A 85 17.77 -7.76 -4.03
N GLU A 86 18.30 -6.61 -4.44
CA GLU A 86 18.92 -5.65 -3.53
C GLU A 86 17.92 -4.85 -2.69
N GLN A 87 16.77 -4.49 -3.25
CA GLN A 87 15.86 -3.50 -2.67
C GLN A 87 14.51 -4.05 -2.22
N CYS A 88 14.05 -5.18 -2.77
CA CYS A 88 12.68 -5.67 -2.59
C CYS A 88 12.63 -7.02 -1.86
N ALA A 89 13.60 -7.90 -2.13
CA ALA A 89 13.59 -9.29 -1.67
C ALA A 89 13.58 -9.45 -0.15
N ALA A 90 14.17 -8.50 0.58
CA ALA A 90 14.21 -8.54 2.04
C ALA A 90 12.82 -8.54 2.69
N CYS A 91 11.82 -7.93 2.04
CA CYS A 91 10.43 -7.90 2.53
C CYS A 91 9.51 -8.83 1.74
N HIS A 92 9.74 -8.98 0.43
CA HIS A 92 8.82 -9.69 -0.47
C HIS A 92 9.23 -11.14 -0.81
N GLY A 93 10.43 -11.57 -0.38
CA GLY A 93 10.99 -12.88 -0.70
C GLY A 93 11.56 -12.95 -2.11
N THR A 94 11.99 -14.14 -2.51
CA THR A 94 12.49 -14.44 -3.86
C THR A 94 11.76 -15.69 -4.39
N PRO A 95 11.92 -16.09 -5.66
CA PRO A 95 11.33 -17.32 -6.16
C PRO A 95 11.70 -18.54 -5.30
N GLY A 96 10.70 -19.12 -4.65
CA GLY A 96 10.88 -20.30 -3.79
C GLY A 96 11.38 -20.02 -2.37
N GLN A 97 11.57 -18.75 -1.98
CA GLN A 97 12.06 -18.38 -0.65
C GLN A 97 11.24 -17.25 -0.04
N ASP A 98 10.54 -17.58 1.05
CA ASP A 98 9.76 -16.61 1.83
C ASP A 98 10.60 -15.88 2.87
N VAL A 99 10.12 -14.71 3.26
CA VAL A 99 10.63 -13.93 4.39
C VAL A 99 9.77 -14.19 5.62
N SER A 100 10.38 -14.65 6.71
CA SER A 100 9.66 -15.07 7.93
C SER A 100 8.87 -13.95 8.59
N PHE A 101 9.38 -12.70 8.55
CA PHE A 101 8.73 -11.56 9.16
C PHE A 101 7.66 -10.91 8.27
N ALA A 102 7.61 -11.21 6.96
CA ALA A 102 6.72 -10.53 6.01
C ALA A 102 5.24 -10.66 6.38
N GLN A 103 4.83 -11.84 6.84
CA GLN A 103 3.47 -12.14 7.33
C GLN A 103 3.11 -11.45 8.66
N HIS A 104 4.10 -10.87 9.35
CA HIS A 104 3.94 -10.15 10.62
C HIS A 104 4.07 -8.62 10.45
N MET A 105 4.25 -8.15 9.21
CA MET A 105 4.15 -6.72 8.89
C MET A 105 2.69 -6.29 8.85
N TYR A 106 2.44 -4.99 9.07
CA TYR A 106 1.12 -4.39 8.90
C TYR A 106 1.19 -3.16 7.97
N PRO A 107 0.47 -3.18 6.84
CA PRO A 107 -0.10 -4.38 6.22
C PRO A 107 0.99 -5.41 5.89
N GLN A 108 0.58 -6.66 5.70
CA GLN A 108 1.49 -7.74 5.30
C GLN A 108 2.15 -7.41 3.96
N ALA A 109 3.46 -7.68 3.85
CA ALA A 109 4.13 -7.57 2.56
C ALA A 109 3.65 -8.70 1.64
N PRO A 110 3.11 -8.40 0.44
CA PRO A 110 2.63 -9.43 -0.47
C PRO A 110 3.78 -10.30 -1.00
N PRO A 111 3.61 -11.63 -1.10
CA PRO A 111 4.61 -12.50 -1.70
C PRO A 111 4.59 -12.35 -3.22
N LEU A 112 5.59 -11.68 -3.78
CA LEU A 112 5.59 -11.27 -5.20
C LEU A 112 5.96 -12.39 -6.18
N TRP A 113 6.46 -13.53 -5.69
CA TRP A 113 6.84 -14.70 -6.50
C TRP A 113 5.95 -15.92 -6.26
N LYS A 114 4.82 -15.74 -5.58
CA LYS A 114 3.86 -16.83 -5.34
C LYS A 114 2.70 -16.78 -6.32
N LYS A 115 2.34 -17.96 -6.81
CA LYS A 115 1.10 -18.15 -7.56
C LYS A 115 -0.09 -17.98 -6.64
N HIS A 116 -1.10 -17.25 -7.10
CA HIS A 116 -2.37 -17.13 -6.41
C HIS A 116 -3.54 -17.01 -7.41
N GLY A 117 -4.76 -17.19 -6.89
CA GLY A 117 -5.97 -17.20 -7.70
C GLY A 117 -6.04 -18.35 -8.69
N HIS A 118 -7.08 -18.33 -9.53
CA HIS A 118 -7.36 -19.41 -10.50
C HIS A 118 -6.71 -19.18 -11.88
N ARG A 119 -6.14 -18.00 -12.12
CA ARG A 119 -5.61 -17.59 -13.45
C ARG A 119 -4.09 -17.70 -13.58
N GLY A 120 -3.41 -18.33 -12.62
CA GLY A 120 -1.95 -18.50 -12.66
C GLY A 120 -1.15 -17.21 -12.42
N VAL A 121 -1.79 -16.18 -11.85
CA VAL A 121 -1.16 -14.91 -11.49
C VAL A 121 -0.01 -15.18 -10.51
N VAL A 122 1.14 -14.56 -10.74
CA VAL A 122 2.28 -14.58 -9.82
C VAL A 122 2.46 -13.17 -9.25
N GLY A 123 2.35 -13.03 -7.94
CA GLY A 123 2.51 -11.74 -7.28
C GLY A 123 1.55 -10.68 -7.83
N VAL A 124 2.12 -9.71 -8.56
CA VAL A 124 1.40 -8.59 -9.20
C VAL A 124 1.45 -8.65 -10.73
N SER A 125 1.59 -9.85 -11.32
CA SER A 125 1.68 -10.00 -12.78
C SER A 125 0.39 -9.57 -13.52
N ASP A 126 -0.73 -9.44 -12.81
CA ASP A 126 -1.99 -8.90 -13.35
C ASP A 126 -2.14 -7.38 -13.21
N ASP A 127 -1.32 -6.69 -12.40
CA ASP A 127 -1.29 -5.22 -12.31
C ASP A 127 -0.82 -4.59 -13.63
N ASP A 128 -1.23 -3.36 -13.92
CA ASP A 128 -0.56 -2.56 -14.96
C ASP A 128 0.91 -2.30 -14.52
N PRO A 129 1.90 -2.36 -15.43
CA PRO A 129 3.29 -2.06 -15.05
C PRO A 129 3.45 -0.64 -14.51
N GLY A 130 2.62 0.30 -14.97
CA GLY A 130 2.56 1.68 -14.46
C GLY A 130 2.08 1.80 -13.02
N GLU A 131 1.22 0.88 -12.57
CA GLU A 131 0.77 0.82 -11.18
C GLU A 131 1.89 0.31 -10.27
N THR A 132 2.58 -0.77 -10.68
CA THR A 132 3.75 -1.27 -9.96
C THR A 132 4.84 -0.19 -9.87
N TYR A 133 5.13 0.48 -10.98
CA TYR A 133 6.07 1.60 -11.00
C TYR A 133 5.64 2.71 -10.04
N TRP A 134 4.35 3.07 -10.00
CA TRP A 134 3.86 4.11 -9.08
C TRP A 134 4.11 3.72 -7.62
N LYS A 135 3.83 2.46 -7.25
CA LYS A 135 4.07 1.93 -5.89
C LYS A 135 5.57 1.94 -5.55
N VAL A 136 6.44 1.55 -6.48
CA VAL A 136 7.90 1.58 -6.30
C VAL A 136 8.40 3.02 -6.13
N ALA A 137 7.97 3.94 -7.00
CA ALA A 137 8.44 5.31 -6.98
C ALA A 137 8.00 6.06 -5.71
N ASN A 138 6.76 5.86 -5.26
CA ASN A 138 6.16 6.67 -4.19
C ASN A 138 6.10 5.97 -2.83
N GLY A 139 6.27 4.65 -2.79
CA GLY A 139 5.98 3.85 -1.61
C GLY A 139 4.48 3.84 -1.28
N ILE A 140 4.14 3.23 -0.15
CA ILE A 140 2.75 3.21 0.34
C ILE A 140 2.75 3.72 1.78
N ARG A 141 2.04 4.84 2.00
CA ARG A 141 1.95 5.47 3.31
C ARG A 141 1.27 4.54 4.32
N LEU A 142 1.70 4.61 5.58
CA LEU A 142 1.23 3.74 6.67
C LEU A 142 1.57 2.25 6.46
N THR A 143 2.68 1.98 5.77
CA THR A 143 3.20 0.62 5.56
C THR A 143 4.72 0.62 5.69
N GLY A 144 5.32 -0.57 5.67
CA GLY A 144 6.78 -0.73 5.56
C GLY A 144 7.35 -0.49 4.15
N MET A 145 6.52 -0.21 3.14
CA MET A 145 6.96 -0.01 1.75
C MET A 145 7.50 1.42 1.53
N PRO A 146 8.83 1.59 1.36
CA PRO A 146 9.43 2.92 1.19
C PRO A 146 9.21 3.45 -0.24
N ALA A 147 9.43 4.74 -0.41
CA ALA A 147 9.56 5.36 -1.72
C ALA A 147 10.98 5.15 -2.26
N PHE A 148 11.12 4.65 -3.49
CA PHE A 148 12.43 4.48 -4.12
C PHE A 148 12.82 5.65 -5.03
N LYS A 149 11.93 6.62 -5.25
CA LYS A 149 12.30 7.86 -5.94
C LYS A 149 13.36 8.60 -5.12
N GLY A 150 14.55 8.75 -5.70
CA GLY A 150 15.73 9.32 -5.03
C GLY A 150 16.71 8.26 -4.49
N VAL A 151 16.36 6.97 -4.56
CA VAL A 151 17.25 5.83 -4.30
C VAL A 151 17.61 5.13 -5.62
N LEU A 152 16.60 4.93 -6.49
CA LEU A 152 16.73 4.30 -7.79
C LEU A 152 16.53 5.32 -8.92
N SER A 153 17.17 5.06 -10.06
CA SER A 153 16.90 5.73 -11.32
C SER A 153 15.52 5.35 -11.87
N ASP A 154 15.00 6.19 -12.78
CA ASP A 154 13.71 5.91 -13.44
C ASP A 154 13.74 4.58 -14.20
N THR A 155 14.85 4.30 -14.88
CA THR A 155 15.08 3.05 -15.62
C THR A 155 15.04 1.84 -14.69
N GLU A 156 15.72 1.87 -13.55
CA GLU A 156 15.73 0.77 -12.57
C GLU A 156 14.33 0.50 -12.02
N MET A 157 13.57 1.55 -11.70
CA MET A 157 12.18 1.40 -11.24
C MET A 157 11.27 0.79 -12.32
N TRP A 158 11.46 1.16 -13.59
CA TRP A 158 10.73 0.54 -14.70
C TRP A 158 11.15 -0.90 -14.94
N GLN A 159 12.44 -1.21 -14.87
CA GLN A 159 12.95 -2.57 -15.05
C GLN A 159 12.37 -3.54 -14.01
N VAL A 160 12.36 -3.18 -12.73
CA VAL A 160 11.75 -4.05 -11.69
C VAL A 160 10.23 -4.16 -11.86
N SER A 161 9.57 -3.10 -12.31
CA SER A 161 8.12 -3.12 -12.56
C SER A 161 7.76 -4.03 -13.73
N LEU A 162 8.55 -3.98 -14.81
CA LEU A 162 8.39 -4.86 -15.97
C LEU A 162 8.76 -6.31 -15.64
N LEU A 163 9.77 -6.54 -14.81
CA LEU A 163 10.08 -7.89 -14.31
C LEU A 163 8.88 -8.48 -13.57
N LEU A 164 8.32 -7.76 -12.60
CA LEU A 164 7.19 -8.23 -11.79
C LEU A 164 5.92 -8.43 -12.64
N LYS A 165 5.70 -7.57 -13.64
CA LYS A 165 4.61 -7.74 -14.61
C LYS A 165 4.68 -9.07 -15.35
N ASN A 166 5.88 -9.61 -15.56
CA ASN A 166 6.12 -10.84 -16.32
C ASN A 166 6.54 -12.01 -15.40
N ALA A 167 6.29 -11.92 -14.09
CA ALA A 167 6.68 -12.95 -13.11
C ALA A 167 5.94 -14.28 -13.28
N ASP A 168 4.82 -14.30 -13.99
CA ASP A 168 4.05 -15.50 -14.35
C ASP A 168 4.58 -16.20 -15.61
N GLN A 169 5.53 -15.58 -16.32
CA GLN A 169 6.17 -16.14 -17.50
C GLN A 169 7.44 -16.91 -17.12
N GLY A 170 7.92 -17.75 -18.03
CA GLY A 170 9.22 -18.38 -17.89
C GLY A 170 10.33 -17.34 -18.04
N LEU A 171 10.91 -16.90 -16.93
CA LEU A 171 12.05 -15.99 -16.93
C LEU A 171 13.33 -16.72 -17.37
N PRO A 172 14.25 -16.05 -18.08
CA PRO A 172 15.54 -16.63 -18.44
C PRO A 172 16.36 -17.10 -17.23
N ASP A 173 17.16 -18.15 -17.39
CA ASP A 173 18.03 -18.69 -16.34
C ASP A 173 18.96 -17.65 -15.68
N PRO A 174 19.59 -16.70 -16.42
CA PRO A 174 20.38 -15.64 -15.82
C PRO A 174 19.58 -14.78 -14.82
N VAL A 175 18.34 -14.45 -15.16
CA VAL A 175 17.44 -13.64 -14.33
C VAL A 175 17.09 -14.38 -13.04
N LEU A 176 16.79 -15.68 -13.12
CA LEU A 176 16.49 -16.50 -11.95
C LEU A 176 17.69 -16.64 -11.01
N LYS A 177 18.91 -16.73 -11.54
CA LYS A 177 20.15 -16.75 -10.72
C LYS A 177 20.34 -15.46 -9.95
N ILE A 178 20.17 -14.31 -10.60
CA ILE A 178 20.25 -12.98 -9.97
C ILE A 178 19.21 -12.86 -8.84
N LEU A 179 17.97 -13.28 -9.08
CA LEU A 179 16.91 -13.25 -8.07
C LEU A 179 17.22 -14.12 -6.84
N GLN A 180 18.02 -15.18 -7.01
CA GLN A 180 18.47 -16.05 -5.93
C GLN A 180 19.79 -15.61 -5.30
N GLY A 181 20.38 -14.49 -5.75
CA GLY A 181 21.68 -14.01 -5.28
C GLY A 181 22.85 -14.90 -5.71
N LYS A 182 22.72 -15.60 -6.85
CA LYS A 182 23.72 -16.54 -7.40
C LYS A 182 24.39 -16.01 -8.65
#